data_AF-F8N3T4-F1
#
_entry.id   AF-F8N3T4-F1
#
_cell.length_a   1.000
_cell.length_b   1.000
_cell.length_c   1.000
_cell.angle_alpha   90.00
_cell.angle_beta   90.00
_cell.angle_gamma   90.00
#
_symmetry.space_group_name_H-M   'P 1'
#
loop_
_entity.id
_entity.type
_entity.pdbx_description
1 polymer ?
#
loop_
_entity_poly.entity_id
_entity_poly.type
_entity_poly.pdbx_seq_one_letter_code
_entity_poly.pdbx_strand_id
1 'polypeptide(L)'
;MTPRARTTRATTPRSGSSDVTALLQRAAEVLQVLGSLDASTRDEITIIKISEPISSALHSAATKNASSNSGNDESHNQQPSTAAPRTSDVSAHSASSALDAPTPASLEADLAHYKELFAKLRFSYVEQVTKEKFIRAIVGDPPLIVTPQENADLEASNMAAKASLKALKTEVALLVEDLESRSRELAARYERVKLDRVKLRELPGKMEELQKRVDELRTKQAIQPGSQPEMNLPLAKTAVLVEERRQKVRELERQVEQLSSLAPRKRKEMERLQMEVTALAAKRAQVSAAAREAKRRRENAQKAGETYDEMEAKGRWYRASEAALREMLGLKE
;
A
#
# COMPACT_ATOMS: atom_id res chain seq x y z
N MET A 1 17.48 -49.60 20.53
CA MET A 1 18.03 -49.68 19.16
C MET A 1 16.87 -49.86 18.19
N THR A 2 16.53 -48.79 17.47
CA THR A 2 15.84 -48.77 16.16
C THR A 2 15.78 -47.31 15.71
N PRO A 3 16.33 -46.93 14.54
CA PRO A 3 16.43 -45.53 14.16
C PRO A 3 15.16 -45.07 13.43
N ARG A 4 14.57 -43.94 13.87
CA ARG A 4 13.49 -43.26 13.14
C ARG A 4 14.08 -42.43 12.00
N ALA A 5 13.69 -42.77 10.78
CA ALA A 5 14.07 -42.07 9.56
C ALA A 5 13.64 -40.60 9.60
N ARG A 6 14.61 -39.72 9.35
CA ARG A 6 14.46 -38.27 9.28
C ARG A 6 14.05 -37.91 7.85
N THR A 7 12.78 -37.63 7.62
CA THR A 7 12.30 -37.10 6.34
C THR A 7 12.85 -35.68 6.14
N THR A 8 13.74 -35.54 5.17
CA THR A 8 14.23 -34.27 4.64
C THR A 8 13.10 -33.57 3.90
N ARG A 9 12.55 -32.50 4.50
CA ARG A 9 11.60 -31.61 3.83
C ARG A 9 12.40 -30.73 2.87
N ALA A 10 12.28 -30.98 1.58
CA ALA A 10 12.85 -30.18 0.52
C ALA A 10 12.28 -28.75 0.58
N THR A 11 13.16 -27.77 0.78
CA THR A 11 12.83 -26.35 0.63
C THR A 11 12.82 -26.02 -0.85
N THR A 12 11.63 -25.94 -1.45
CA THR A 12 11.45 -25.36 -2.78
C THR A 12 11.75 -23.86 -2.74
N PRO A 13 12.56 -23.31 -3.67
CA PRO A 13 12.77 -21.88 -3.77
C PRO A 13 11.46 -21.21 -4.24
N ARG A 14 11.03 -20.21 -3.49
CA ARG A 14 9.78 -19.49 -3.68
C ARG A 14 9.95 -18.52 -4.87
N SER A 15 9.31 -18.80 -6.00
CA SER A 15 9.32 -18.04 -7.26
C SER A 15 8.52 -16.72 -7.20
N GLY A 16 8.72 -15.92 -6.16
CA GLY A 16 7.87 -14.75 -5.89
C GLY A 16 7.98 -13.60 -6.90
N SER A 17 9.00 -13.57 -7.77
CA SER A 17 9.15 -12.49 -8.76
C SER A 17 8.42 -12.78 -10.08
N SER A 18 8.34 -14.05 -10.51
CA SER A 18 7.62 -14.43 -11.74
C SER A 18 6.11 -14.33 -11.58
N ASP A 19 5.60 -14.56 -10.37
CA ASP A 19 4.15 -14.53 -10.12
C ASP A 19 3.61 -13.09 -10.11
N VAL A 20 4.40 -12.13 -9.63
CA VAL A 20 4.00 -10.71 -9.58
C VAL A 20 4.03 -10.07 -10.96
N THR A 21 5.03 -10.38 -11.79
CA THR A 21 5.08 -9.89 -13.17
C THR A 21 3.97 -10.51 -14.03
N ALA A 22 3.66 -11.79 -13.84
CA ALA A 22 2.52 -12.44 -14.48
C ALA A 22 1.16 -11.84 -14.04
N LEU A 23 1.02 -11.49 -12.77
CA LEU A 23 -0.18 -10.80 -12.25
C LEU A 23 -0.33 -9.38 -12.82
N LEU A 24 0.77 -8.65 -12.98
CA LEU A 24 0.77 -7.31 -13.59
C LEU A 24 0.42 -7.39 -15.09
N GLN A 25 0.98 -8.36 -15.82
CA GLN A 25 0.63 -8.59 -17.22
C GLN A 25 -0.84 -8.92 -17.38
N ARG A 26 -1.38 -9.81 -16.54
CA ARG A 26 -2.80 -10.17 -16.57
C ARG A 26 -3.71 -9.01 -16.19
N ALA A 27 -3.31 -8.17 -15.24
CA ALA A 27 -4.05 -6.95 -14.90
C ALA A 27 -4.05 -5.94 -16.06
N ALA A 28 -2.92 -5.79 -16.77
CA ALA A 28 -2.83 -4.94 -17.95
C ALA A 28 -3.69 -5.45 -19.12
N GLU A 29 -3.68 -6.76 -19.38
CA GLU A 29 -4.56 -7.39 -20.37
C GLU A 29 -6.05 -7.14 -20.06
N VAL A 30 -6.46 -7.32 -18.80
CA VAL A 30 -7.84 -7.06 -18.37
C VAL A 30 -8.21 -5.59 -18.56
N LEU A 31 -7.31 -4.65 -18.23
CA LEU A 31 -7.55 -3.21 -18.45
C LEU A 31 -7.65 -2.85 -19.94
N GLN A 32 -6.86 -3.50 -20.81
CA GLN A 32 -6.91 -3.29 -22.26
C GLN A 32 -8.24 -3.80 -22.84
N VAL A 33 -8.66 -5.01 -22.45
CA VAL A 33 -9.95 -5.59 -22.87
C VAL A 33 -11.11 -4.70 -22.40
N LEU A 34 -11.06 -4.24 -21.14
CA LEU A 34 -12.05 -3.30 -20.61
C LEU A 34 -12.04 -1.97 -21.38
N GLY A 35 -10.87 -1.48 -21.80
CA GLY A 35 -10.73 -0.28 -22.62
C GLY A 35 -11.37 -0.42 -24.00
N SER A 36 -11.18 -1.55 -24.68
CA SER A 36 -11.85 -1.84 -25.95
C SER A 36 -13.36 -1.97 -25.82
N LEU A 37 -13.85 -2.52 -24.69
CA LEU A 37 -15.27 -2.64 -24.42
C LEU A 37 -15.94 -1.27 -24.18
N ASP A 38 -15.24 -0.32 -23.53
CA ASP A 38 -15.75 1.05 -23.35
C ASP A 38 -15.81 1.82 -24.67
N ALA A 39 -14.86 1.60 -25.57
CA ALA A 39 -14.89 2.21 -26.90
C ALA A 39 -16.11 1.71 -27.69
N SER A 40 -16.34 0.39 -27.68
CA SER A 40 -17.49 -0.22 -28.36
C SER A 40 -18.84 0.18 -27.74
N THR A 41 -18.95 0.25 -26.40
CA THR A 41 -20.22 0.61 -25.73
C THR A 41 -20.57 2.10 -25.81
N ARG A 42 -19.60 3.00 -26.03
CA ARG A 42 -19.90 4.42 -26.30
C ARG A 42 -20.52 4.62 -27.68
N ASP A 43 -20.21 3.74 -28.63
CA ASP A 43 -20.71 3.82 -30.00
C ASP A 43 -22.08 3.15 -30.17
N GLU A 44 -22.39 2.15 -29.36
CA GLU A 44 -23.64 1.39 -29.44
C GLU A 44 -24.64 1.83 -28.36
N ILE A 45 -25.63 2.63 -28.80
CA ILE A 45 -26.88 2.96 -28.09
C ILE A 45 -26.72 4.01 -26.97
N THR A 46 -26.30 5.22 -27.34
CA THR A 46 -26.69 6.41 -26.57
C THR A 46 -28.13 6.77 -26.94
N ILE A 47 -28.99 6.99 -25.95
CA ILE A 47 -30.39 7.45 -26.09
C ILE A 47 -30.51 8.65 -27.05
N ILE A 48 -29.44 9.43 -27.18
CA ILE A 48 -29.27 10.55 -28.10
C ILE A 48 -29.47 10.12 -29.58
N LYS A 49 -28.96 8.95 -30.00
CA LYS A 49 -29.15 8.43 -31.37
C LYS A 49 -30.59 7.98 -31.65
N ILE A 50 -31.37 7.66 -30.61
CA ILE A 50 -32.78 7.25 -30.73
C ILE A 50 -33.69 8.49 -30.77
N SER A 51 -33.26 9.59 -30.14
CA SER A 51 -33.96 10.88 -30.14
C SER A 51 -33.65 11.77 -31.36
N GLU A 52 -32.78 11.35 -32.27
CA GLU A 52 -32.57 12.07 -33.53
C GLU A 52 -33.84 11.95 -34.40
N PRO A 53 -34.39 13.08 -34.90
CA PRO A 53 -35.57 13.05 -35.73
C PRO A 53 -35.29 12.23 -37.01
N ILE A 54 -36.27 11.42 -37.44
CA ILE A 54 -36.16 10.56 -38.64
C ILE A 54 -35.70 11.37 -39.88
N SER A 55 -35.97 12.67 -39.92
CA SER A 55 -35.52 13.62 -40.95
C SER A 55 -34.01 13.84 -41.02
N SER A 56 -33.27 13.80 -39.90
CA SER A 56 -31.80 13.94 -39.89
C SER A 56 -31.10 12.63 -40.29
N ALA A 57 -31.68 11.49 -39.91
CA ALA A 57 -31.23 10.18 -40.36
C ALA A 57 -31.35 10.05 -41.90
N LEU A 58 -32.44 10.54 -42.50
CA LEU A 58 -32.63 10.56 -43.95
C LEU A 58 -31.62 11.48 -44.67
N HIS A 59 -31.28 12.63 -44.10
CA HIS A 59 -30.25 13.52 -44.66
C HIS A 59 -28.85 12.91 -44.58
N SER A 60 -28.48 12.27 -43.47
CA SER A 60 -27.18 11.60 -43.33
C SER A 60 -27.04 10.39 -44.26
N ALA A 61 -28.13 9.69 -44.56
CA ALA A 61 -28.17 8.62 -45.55
C ALA A 61 -28.11 9.15 -47.01
N ALA A 62 -28.76 10.28 -47.29
CA ALA A 62 -28.69 10.94 -48.60
C ALA A 62 -27.28 11.51 -48.90
N THR A 63 -26.57 12.03 -47.91
CA THR A 63 -25.20 12.53 -48.10
C THR A 63 -24.17 11.42 -48.31
N LYS A 64 -24.38 10.23 -47.73
CA LYS A 64 -23.51 9.05 -47.97
C LYS A 64 -23.71 8.44 -49.36
N ASN A 65 -24.90 8.54 -49.94
CA ASN A 65 -25.16 8.06 -51.31
C ASN A 65 -24.77 9.08 -52.40
N ALA A 66 -24.51 10.35 -52.03
CA ALA A 66 -24.07 11.38 -52.97
C ALA A 66 -22.55 11.41 -53.21
N SER A 67 -21.73 10.74 -52.38
CA SER A 67 -20.27 10.74 -52.53
C SER A 67 -19.70 9.58 -53.36
N SER A 68 -20.54 8.74 -53.97
CA SER A 68 -20.09 7.58 -54.76
C SER A 68 -20.43 7.66 -56.24
N ASN A 69 -20.92 8.80 -56.76
CA ASN A 69 -21.16 8.94 -58.20
C ASN A 69 -20.84 10.35 -58.69
N SER A 70 -19.55 10.65 -58.80
CA SER A 70 -19.04 11.77 -59.59
C SER A 70 -18.46 11.20 -60.89
N GLY A 71 -19.20 11.34 -61.98
CA GLY A 71 -18.80 10.91 -63.31
C GLY A 71 -19.89 11.17 -64.34
N ASN A 72 -19.74 12.28 -65.06
CA ASN A 72 -20.26 12.65 -66.39
C ASN A 72 -21.77 12.52 -66.69
N ASP A 73 -22.41 13.62 -67.10
CA ASP A 73 -22.71 13.93 -68.52
C ASP A 73 -23.88 14.95 -68.66
N GLU A 74 -23.86 15.70 -69.76
CA GLU A 74 -24.68 16.86 -70.11
C GLU A 74 -26.14 16.57 -70.54
N SER A 75 -26.99 17.57 -70.30
CA SER A 75 -28.16 17.98 -71.11
C SER A 75 -29.37 17.04 -71.28
N HIS A 76 -30.53 17.41 -70.72
CA HIS A 76 -31.73 17.66 -71.53
C HIS A 76 -32.86 18.39 -70.79
N ASN A 77 -33.59 19.12 -71.62
CA ASN A 77 -34.64 20.11 -71.44
C ASN A 77 -36.03 19.50 -71.08
N GLN A 78 -36.83 20.20 -70.26
CA GLN A 78 -38.23 20.62 -70.52
C GLN A 78 -39.16 20.68 -69.29
N GLN A 79 -39.56 21.93 -69.00
CA GLN A 79 -40.92 22.46 -68.73
C GLN A 79 -41.67 22.19 -67.41
N PRO A 80 -42.25 23.24 -66.77
CA PRO A 80 -43.01 23.15 -65.53
C PRO A 80 -44.50 22.89 -65.80
N SER A 81 -45.10 21.92 -65.11
CA SER A 81 -46.55 21.75 -65.07
C SER A 81 -47.10 22.18 -63.70
N THR A 82 -48.08 23.06 -63.79
CA THR A 82 -48.88 23.64 -62.73
C THR A 82 -49.78 22.58 -62.09
N ALA A 83 -49.49 22.21 -60.85
CA ALA A 83 -50.45 21.54 -59.99
C ALA A 83 -50.22 22.03 -58.56
N ALA A 84 -50.97 23.05 -58.15
CA ALA A 84 -51.01 23.50 -56.77
C ALA A 84 -51.66 22.40 -55.91
N PRO A 85 -50.95 21.80 -54.93
CA PRO A 85 -51.63 21.06 -53.89
C PRO A 85 -52.33 22.07 -52.98
N ARG A 86 -53.64 21.90 -52.80
CA ARG A 86 -54.40 22.58 -51.75
C ARG A 86 -53.83 22.12 -50.41
N THR A 87 -52.88 22.87 -49.87
CA THR A 87 -52.35 22.62 -48.52
C THR A 87 -53.40 23.12 -47.54
N SER A 88 -54.09 22.19 -46.89
CA SER A 88 -54.84 22.45 -45.68
C SER A 88 -53.91 23.13 -44.66
N ASP A 89 -54.41 24.19 -44.04
CA ASP A 89 -53.76 25.14 -43.12
C ASP A 89 -53.26 24.53 -41.79
N VAL A 90 -52.98 23.22 -41.75
CA VAL A 90 -52.55 22.47 -40.56
C VAL A 90 -51.03 22.33 -40.51
N SER A 91 -50.34 22.40 -41.66
CA SER A 91 -48.87 22.30 -41.71
C SER A 91 -48.14 23.59 -41.33
N ALA A 92 -48.84 24.74 -41.31
CA ALA A 92 -48.22 26.03 -40.99
C ALA A 92 -47.85 26.15 -39.50
N HIS A 93 -48.63 25.52 -38.60
CA HIS A 93 -48.35 25.58 -37.16
C HIS A 93 -47.21 24.64 -36.72
N SER A 94 -46.93 23.59 -37.50
CA SER A 94 -45.77 22.71 -37.27
C SER A 94 -44.45 23.32 -37.75
N ALA A 95 -44.49 24.27 -38.69
CA ALA A 95 -43.30 24.94 -39.19
C ALA A 95 -42.79 26.04 -38.23
N SER A 96 -43.64 26.58 -37.37
CA SER A 96 -43.27 27.58 -36.36
C SER A 96 -42.50 26.97 -35.17
N SER A 97 -42.74 25.69 -34.87
CA SER A 97 -42.08 24.96 -33.76
C SER A 97 -40.82 24.20 -34.19
N ALA A 98 -40.51 24.15 -35.49
CA ALA A 98 -39.35 23.42 -36.03
C ALA A 98 -38.01 24.18 -35.91
N LEU A 99 -38.03 25.42 -35.44
CA LEU A 99 -36.84 26.27 -35.28
C LEU A 99 -36.26 26.28 -33.87
N ASP A 100 -36.97 25.69 -32.89
CA ASP A 100 -36.48 25.55 -31.52
C ASP A 100 -36.14 24.08 -31.28
N ALA A 101 -34.93 23.79 -30.81
CA ALA A 101 -34.53 22.41 -30.50
C ALA A 101 -35.59 21.80 -29.56
N PRO A 102 -36.11 20.58 -29.82
CA PRO A 102 -37.22 20.04 -29.06
C PRO A 102 -36.78 19.85 -27.62
N THR A 103 -37.13 20.82 -26.78
CA THR A 103 -37.02 20.70 -25.34
C THR A 103 -38.04 19.66 -24.88
N PRO A 104 -37.74 18.85 -23.85
CA PRO A 104 -38.61 17.76 -23.41
C PRO A 104 -40.04 18.23 -23.10
N ALA A 105 -40.20 19.46 -22.62
CA ALA A 105 -41.50 20.08 -22.38
C ALA A 105 -42.31 20.37 -23.66
N SER A 106 -41.65 20.67 -24.79
CA SER A 106 -42.30 20.90 -26.09
C SER A 106 -42.83 19.58 -26.68
N LEU A 107 -42.06 18.49 -26.55
CA LEU A 107 -42.48 17.15 -26.97
C LEU A 107 -43.70 16.66 -26.18
N GLU A 108 -43.77 16.93 -24.87
CA GLU A 108 -44.93 16.58 -24.06
C GLU A 108 -46.20 17.32 -24.50
N ALA A 109 -46.08 18.60 -24.84
CA ALA A 109 -47.18 19.40 -25.36
C ALA A 109 -47.67 18.91 -26.74
N ASP A 110 -46.73 18.60 -27.65
CA ASP A 110 -47.05 18.05 -28.96
C ASP A 110 -47.73 16.67 -28.84
N LEU A 111 -47.24 15.79 -27.96
CA LEU A 111 -47.88 14.50 -27.70
C LEU A 111 -49.29 14.64 -27.12
N ALA A 112 -49.52 15.62 -26.25
CA ALA A 112 -50.86 15.91 -25.74
C ALA A 112 -51.79 16.38 -26.86
N HIS A 113 -51.32 17.30 -27.71
CA HIS A 113 -52.07 17.79 -28.86
C HIS A 113 -52.41 16.67 -29.87
N TYR A 114 -51.45 15.82 -30.23
CA TYR A 114 -51.70 14.70 -31.13
C TYR A 114 -52.65 13.67 -30.52
N LYS A 115 -52.56 13.39 -29.21
CA LYS A 115 -53.53 12.51 -28.53
C LYS A 115 -54.95 13.06 -28.63
N GLU A 116 -55.14 14.36 -28.44
CA GLU A 116 -56.45 14.99 -28.57
C GLU A 116 -56.96 14.98 -30.02
N LEU A 117 -56.09 15.28 -30.99
CA LEU A 117 -56.42 15.23 -32.41
C LEU A 117 -56.82 13.82 -32.85
N PHE A 118 -56.05 12.80 -32.48
CA PHE A 118 -56.36 11.41 -32.80
C PHE A 118 -57.61 10.93 -32.08
N ALA A 119 -57.87 11.39 -30.85
CA ALA A 119 -59.12 11.10 -30.16
C ALA A 119 -60.33 11.68 -30.90
N LYS A 120 -60.24 12.94 -31.36
CA LYS A 120 -61.28 13.60 -32.18
C LYS A 120 -61.48 12.89 -33.53
N LEU A 121 -60.38 12.52 -34.19
CA LEU A 121 -60.43 11.82 -35.47
C LEU A 121 -61.04 10.43 -35.32
N ARG A 122 -60.66 9.68 -34.28
CA ARG A 122 -61.24 8.38 -33.95
C ARG A 122 -62.74 8.50 -33.66
N PHE A 123 -63.16 9.50 -32.89
CA PHE A 123 -64.57 9.74 -32.61
C PHE A 123 -65.36 10.03 -33.89
N SER A 124 -64.88 10.97 -34.70
CA SER A 124 -65.50 11.34 -35.99
C SER A 124 -65.60 10.14 -36.94
N TYR A 125 -64.53 9.34 -37.06
CA TYR A 125 -64.53 8.14 -37.90
C TYR A 125 -65.53 7.09 -37.43
N VAL A 126 -65.55 6.78 -36.13
CA VAL A 126 -66.51 5.81 -35.58
C VAL A 126 -67.93 6.29 -35.75
N GLU A 127 -68.19 7.58 -35.52
CA GLU A 127 -69.50 8.19 -35.75
C GLU A 127 -69.92 8.10 -37.22
N GLN A 128 -69.02 8.42 -38.15
CA GLN A 128 -69.31 8.35 -39.58
C GLN A 128 -69.57 6.92 -40.06
N VAL A 129 -68.72 5.97 -39.68
CA VAL A 129 -68.88 4.55 -40.05
C VAL A 129 -70.14 3.96 -39.45
N THR A 130 -70.49 4.33 -38.21
CA THR A 130 -71.74 3.85 -37.58
C THR A 130 -72.98 4.46 -38.24
N LYS A 131 -72.96 5.76 -38.56
CA LYS A 131 -74.03 6.42 -39.35
C LYS A 131 -74.20 5.75 -40.71
N GLU A 132 -73.12 5.53 -41.45
CA GLU A 132 -73.16 4.87 -42.76
C GLU A 132 -73.69 3.43 -42.64
N LYS A 133 -73.18 2.65 -41.69
CA LYS A 133 -73.62 1.27 -41.45
C LYS A 133 -75.09 1.20 -41.06
N PHE A 134 -75.58 2.14 -40.26
CA PHE A 134 -76.99 2.24 -39.88
C PHE A 134 -77.88 2.57 -41.08
N ILE A 135 -77.50 3.57 -41.88
CA ILE A 135 -78.23 3.91 -43.11
C ILE A 135 -78.24 2.72 -44.08
N ARG A 136 -77.10 2.06 -44.27
CA ARG A 136 -77.01 0.86 -45.12
C ARG A 136 -77.82 -0.31 -44.57
N ALA A 137 -77.94 -0.47 -43.25
CA ALA A 137 -78.77 -1.51 -42.65
C ALA A 137 -80.28 -1.27 -42.85
N ILE A 138 -80.71 0.00 -42.89
CA ILE A 138 -82.11 0.39 -43.11
C ILE A 138 -82.47 0.41 -44.61
N VAL A 139 -81.56 0.90 -45.45
CA VAL A 139 -81.79 1.14 -46.89
C VAL A 139 -81.32 -0.04 -47.75
N GLY A 140 -80.50 -0.94 -47.21
CA GLY A 140 -80.02 -2.12 -47.92
C GLY A 140 -81.12 -3.14 -48.16
N ASP A 141 -81.15 -3.73 -49.36
CA ASP A 141 -82.07 -4.80 -49.75
C ASP A 141 -81.26 -6.11 -49.91
N PRO A 142 -81.44 -7.13 -49.05
CA PRO A 142 -82.41 -7.25 -47.96
C PRO A 142 -82.00 -6.51 -46.67
N PRO A 143 -82.97 -6.06 -45.85
CA PRO A 143 -82.70 -5.33 -44.61
C PRO A 143 -81.97 -6.22 -43.61
N LEU A 144 -80.93 -5.66 -42.98
CA LEU A 144 -80.11 -6.40 -42.01
C LEU A 144 -80.85 -6.48 -40.67
N ILE A 145 -81.64 -7.54 -40.47
CA ILE A 145 -82.34 -7.81 -39.22
C ILE A 145 -81.41 -8.63 -38.32
N VAL A 146 -80.85 -7.99 -37.30
CA VAL A 146 -80.03 -8.69 -36.30
C VAL A 146 -80.93 -9.64 -35.52
N THR A 147 -80.67 -10.94 -35.63
CA THR A 147 -81.43 -11.94 -34.89
C THR A 147 -80.95 -12.00 -33.43
N PRO A 148 -81.82 -12.34 -32.46
CA PRO A 148 -81.39 -12.52 -31.07
C PRO A 148 -80.32 -13.61 -30.92
N GLN A 149 -80.29 -14.58 -31.83
CA GLN A 149 -79.26 -15.62 -31.91
C GLN A 149 -77.89 -15.04 -32.29
N GLU A 150 -77.82 -14.19 -33.32
CA GLU A 150 -76.58 -13.50 -33.70
C GLU A 150 -76.03 -12.62 -32.59
N ASN A 151 -76.90 -11.95 -31.82
CA ASN A 151 -76.49 -11.19 -30.65
C ASN A 151 -75.91 -12.09 -29.57
N ALA A 152 -76.54 -13.23 -29.28
CA ALA A 152 -76.02 -14.19 -28.31
C ALA A 152 -74.64 -14.75 -28.72
N ASP A 153 -74.46 -15.06 -30.01
CA ASP A 153 -73.17 -15.55 -30.54
C ASP A 153 -72.08 -14.47 -30.52
N LEU A 154 -72.44 -13.21 -30.83
CA LEU A 154 -71.55 -12.06 -30.71
C LEU A 154 -71.20 -11.73 -29.26
N GLU A 155 -72.14 -11.89 -28.32
CA GLU A 155 -71.88 -11.74 -26.88
C GLU A 155 -70.93 -12.83 -26.39
N ALA A 156 -71.13 -14.09 -26.79
CA ALA A 156 -70.25 -15.19 -26.44
C ALA A 156 -68.83 -14.98 -26.97
N SER A 157 -68.68 -14.59 -28.25
CA SER A 157 -67.35 -14.31 -28.84
C SER A 157 -66.68 -13.08 -28.20
N ASN A 158 -67.44 -12.02 -27.89
CA ASN A 158 -66.90 -10.87 -27.17
C ASN A 158 -66.50 -11.21 -25.74
N MET A 159 -67.22 -12.08 -25.04
CA MET A 159 -66.82 -12.55 -23.71
C MET A 159 -65.52 -13.34 -23.78
N ALA A 160 -65.38 -14.25 -24.76
CA ALA A 160 -64.14 -15.01 -24.98
C ALA A 160 -62.95 -14.08 -25.30
N ALA A 161 -63.14 -13.12 -26.22
CA ALA A 161 -62.12 -12.13 -26.57
C ALA A 161 -61.76 -11.19 -25.40
N LYS A 162 -62.74 -10.80 -24.57
CA LYS A 162 -62.49 -10.02 -23.36
C LYS A 162 -61.72 -10.81 -22.32
N ALA A 163 -62.00 -12.11 -22.18
CA ALA A 163 -61.28 -12.99 -21.26
C ALA A 163 -59.82 -13.15 -21.70
N SER A 164 -59.56 -13.42 -22.99
CA SER A 164 -58.19 -13.51 -23.51
C SER A 164 -57.43 -12.19 -23.40
N LEU A 165 -58.08 -11.06 -23.69
CA LEU A 165 -57.47 -9.74 -23.52
C LEU A 165 -57.12 -9.45 -22.07
N LYS A 166 -57.98 -9.84 -21.11
CA LYS A 166 -57.69 -9.70 -19.68
C LYS A 166 -56.49 -10.54 -19.27
N ALA A 167 -56.43 -11.80 -19.71
CA ALA A 167 -55.30 -12.69 -19.43
C ALA A 167 -53.98 -12.13 -19.99
N LEU A 168 -54.00 -11.66 -21.25
CA LEU A 168 -52.81 -11.07 -21.86
C LEU A 168 -52.39 -9.76 -21.18
N LYS A 169 -53.35 -8.92 -20.75
CA LYS A 169 -53.03 -7.71 -19.98
C LYS A 169 -52.37 -8.04 -18.65
N THR A 170 -52.85 -9.07 -17.94
CA THR A 170 -52.22 -9.50 -16.69
C THR A 170 -50.82 -10.07 -16.93
N GLU A 171 -50.63 -10.85 -18.00
CA GLU A 171 -49.32 -11.39 -18.38
C GLU A 171 -48.33 -10.28 -18.71
N VAL A 172 -48.74 -9.30 -19.54
CA VAL A 172 -47.91 -8.14 -19.89
C VAL A 172 -47.57 -7.32 -18.65
N ALA A 173 -48.51 -7.12 -17.73
CA ALA A 173 -48.25 -6.40 -16.49
C ALA A 173 -47.18 -7.10 -15.63
N LEU A 174 -47.26 -8.43 -15.50
CA LEU A 174 -46.26 -9.23 -14.79
C LEU A 174 -44.89 -9.16 -15.49
N LEU A 175 -44.86 -9.25 -16.81
CA LEU A 175 -43.62 -9.13 -17.61
C LEU A 175 -42.95 -7.77 -17.43
N VAL A 176 -43.73 -6.69 -17.36
CA VAL A 176 -43.22 -5.34 -17.11
C VAL A 176 -42.62 -5.25 -15.70
N GLU A 177 -43.30 -5.78 -14.69
CA GLU A 177 -42.79 -5.80 -13.31
C GLU A 177 -41.48 -6.59 -13.20
N ASP A 178 -41.42 -7.76 -13.86
CA ASP A 178 -40.20 -8.58 -13.94
C ASP A 178 -39.06 -7.84 -14.65
N LEU A 179 -39.36 -7.15 -15.75
CA LEU A 179 -38.38 -6.37 -16.50
C LEU A 179 -37.84 -5.22 -15.66
N GLU A 180 -38.71 -4.51 -14.94
CA GLU A 180 -38.29 -3.45 -14.03
C GLU A 180 -37.44 -3.96 -12.85
N SER A 181 -37.80 -5.12 -12.30
CA SER A 181 -37.01 -5.75 -11.24
C SER A 181 -35.60 -6.10 -11.75
N ARG A 182 -35.52 -6.73 -12.93
CA ARG A 182 -34.24 -7.08 -13.57
C ARG A 182 -33.45 -5.84 -14.00
N SER A 183 -34.10 -4.77 -14.45
CA SER A 183 -33.41 -3.54 -14.83
C SER A 183 -32.79 -2.84 -13.62
N ARG A 184 -33.50 -2.80 -12.48
CA ARG A 184 -32.97 -2.31 -11.20
C ARG A 184 -31.78 -3.14 -10.73
N GLU A 185 -31.88 -4.46 -10.81
CA GLU A 185 -30.77 -5.35 -10.45
C GLU A 185 -29.56 -5.15 -11.37
N LEU A 186 -29.78 -5.05 -12.67
CA LEU A 186 -28.73 -4.81 -13.66
C LEU A 186 -28.02 -3.48 -13.41
N ALA A 187 -28.77 -2.41 -13.12
CA ALA A 187 -28.21 -1.10 -12.79
C ALA A 187 -27.30 -1.18 -11.54
N ALA A 188 -27.75 -1.87 -10.48
CA ALA A 188 -26.96 -2.06 -9.27
C ALA A 188 -25.67 -2.88 -9.52
N ARG A 189 -25.76 -3.94 -10.34
CA ARG A 189 -24.61 -4.74 -10.75
C ARG A 189 -23.63 -3.92 -11.59
N TYR A 190 -24.12 -3.10 -12.50
CA TYR A 190 -23.31 -2.22 -13.34
C TYR A 190 -22.53 -1.20 -12.51
N GLU A 191 -23.18 -0.55 -11.54
CA GLU A 191 -22.48 0.39 -10.64
C GLU A 191 -21.40 -0.30 -9.82
N ARG A 192 -21.63 -1.54 -9.35
CA ARG A 192 -20.59 -2.33 -8.68
C ARG A 192 -19.40 -2.60 -9.59
N VAL A 193 -19.65 -3.06 -10.82
CA VAL A 193 -18.58 -3.33 -11.80
C VAL A 193 -17.80 -2.05 -12.13
N LYS A 194 -18.48 -0.91 -12.23
CA LYS A 194 -17.85 0.40 -12.44
C LYS A 194 -16.92 0.78 -11.28
N LEU A 195 -17.34 0.58 -10.03
CA LEU A 195 -16.49 0.81 -8.85
C LEU A 195 -15.28 -0.13 -8.83
N ASP A 196 -15.50 -1.42 -9.09
CA ASP A 196 -14.41 -2.41 -9.09
C ASP A 196 -13.41 -2.16 -10.22
N ARG A 197 -13.88 -1.64 -11.35
CA ARG A 197 -13.04 -1.19 -12.45
C ARG A 197 -12.14 -0.02 -12.07
N VAL A 198 -12.62 0.94 -11.28
CA VAL A 198 -11.77 2.03 -10.74
C VAL A 198 -10.68 1.43 -9.84
N LYS A 199 -11.03 0.51 -8.95
CA LYS A 199 -10.05 -0.17 -8.08
C LYS A 199 -9.00 -0.95 -8.88
N LEU A 200 -9.43 -1.66 -9.93
CA LEU A 200 -8.53 -2.40 -10.83
C LEU A 200 -7.57 -1.47 -11.58
N ARG A 201 -7.97 -0.24 -11.90
CA ARG A 201 -7.09 0.75 -12.52
C ARG A 201 -6.02 1.28 -11.54
N GLU A 202 -6.32 1.36 -10.25
CA GLU A 202 -5.37 1.83 -9.23
C GLU A 202 -4.38 0.75 -8.77
N LEU A 203 -4.77 -0.53 -8.82
CA LEU A 203 -3.98 -1.64 -8.30
C LEU A 203 -2.58 -1.77 -8.92
N PRO A 204 -2.38 -1.66 -10.25
CA PRO A 204 -1.06 -1.74 -10.87
C PRO A 204 -0.08 -0.69 -10.31
N GLY A 205 -0.53 0.57 -10.16
CA GLY A 205 0.31 1.63 -9.60
C GLY A 205 0.72 1.35 -8.15
N LYS A 206 -0.19 0.82 -7.33
CA LYS A 206 0.11 0.40 -5.95
C LYS A 206 1.09 -0.78 -5.92
N MET A 207 0.94 -1.74 -6.83
CA MET A 207 1.85 -2.89 -6.94
C MET A 207 3.27 -2.45 -7.35
N GLU A 208 3.41 -1.54 -8.31
CA GLU A 208 4.70 -0.97 -8.70
C GLU A 208 5.35 -0.20 -7.55
N GLU A 209 4.58 0.59 -6.80
CA GLU A 209 5.08 1.31 -5.63
C GLU A 209 5.56 0.35 -4.52
N LEU A 210 4.80 -0.70 -4.23
CA LEU A 210 5.19 -1.77 -3.31
C LEU A 210 6.45 -2.49 -3.79
N GLN A 211 6.55 -2.76 -5.09
CA GLN A 211 7.73 -3.41 -5.67
C GLN A 211 8.98 -2.52 -5.53
N LYS A 212 8.87 -1.22 -5.84
CA LYS A 212 9.95 -0.25 -5.61
C LYS A 212 10.37 -0.21 -4.15
N ARG A 213 9.42 -0.17 -3.20
CA ARG A 213 9.72 -0.22 -1.76
C ARG A 213 10.43 -1.51 -1.35
N VAL A 214 10.01 -2.66 -1.89
CA VAL A 214 10.66 -3.95 -1.62
C VAL A 214 12.09 -3.95 -2.16
N ASP A 215 12.31 -3.43 -3.36
CA ASP A 215 13.64 -3.36 -3.96
C ASP A 215 14.53 -2.33 -3.23
N GLU A 216 13.98 -1.21 -2.77
CA GLU A 216 14.67 -0.28 -1.85
C GLU A 216 15.05 -0.94 -0.51
N LEU A 217 14.16 -1.74 0.07
CA LEU A 217 14.45 -2.45 1.32
C LEU A 217 15.51 -3.53 1.11
N ARG A 218 15.44 -4.26 -0.01
CA ARG A 218 16.45 -5.26 -0.39
C ARG A 218 17.80 -4.62 -0.66
N THR A 219 17.83 -3.48 -1.35
CA THR A 219 19.08 -2.73 -1.57
C THR A 219 19.59 -2.17 -0.25
N LYS A 220 18.77 -1.58 0.62
CA LYS A 220 19.19 -1.14 1.96
C LYS A 220 19.75 -2.31 2.79
N GLN A 221 19.13 -3.49 2.69
CA GLN A 221 19.61 -4.72 3.34
C GLN A 221 20.93 -5.21 2.71
N ALA A 222 21.10 -5.07 1.40
CA ALA A 222 22.30 -5.47 0.66
C ALA A 222 23.44 -4.42 0.71
N ILE A 223 23.14 -3.15 0.99
CA ILE A 223 24.07 -2.00 1.08
C ILE A 223 24.55 -1.77 2.52
N GLN A 224 24.02 -2.50 3.50
CA GLN A 224 24.56 -2.52 4.86
C GLN A 224 25.68 -3.58 5.15
N PRO A 225 26.51 -4.11 4.24
CA PRO A 225 27.57 -5.04 4.62
C PRO A 225 28.76 -4.35 5.31
N GLY A 226 28.67 -3.05 5.63
CA GLY A 226 29.82 -2.24 6.01
C GLY A 226 29.95 -1.80 7.47
N SER A 227 28.95 -1.98 8.34
CA SER A 227 29.07 -1.50 9.73
C SER A 227 29.37 -2.61 10.73
N GLN A 228 28.67 -3.75 10.67
CA GLN A 228 29.04 -4.97 11.41
C GLN A 228 28.54 -6.22 10.65
N PRO A 229 29.43 -7.03 10.06
CA PRO A 229 29.02 -8.25 9.35
C PRO A 229 28.33 -9.26 10.28
N GLU A 230 28.56 -9.19 11.59
CA GLU A 230 27.89 -10.04 12.59
C GLU A 230 26.38 -9.75 12.73
N MET A 231 25.94 -8.51 12.44
CA MET A 231 24.54 -8.09 12.58
C MET A 231 23.67 -8.43 11.37
N ASN A 232 24.29 -8.76 10.23
CA ASN A 232 23.59 -9.13 8.99
C ASN A 232 23.66 -10.63 8.71
N LEU A 233 23.96 -11.43 9.73
CA LEU A 233 24.00 -12.88 9.61
C LEU A 233 22.57 -13.44 9.65
N PRO A 234 22.25 -14.44 8.81
CA PRO A 234 21.04 -15.24 8.96
C PRO A 234 20.95 -15.82 10.37
N LEU A 235 19.72 -15.96 10.88
CA LEU A 235 19.43 -16.46 12.24
C LEU A 235 20.20 -17.74 12.62
N ALA A 236 20.40 -18.63 11.65
CA ALA A 236 21.17 -19.86 11.87
C ALA A 236 22.65 -19.58 12.20
N LYS A 237 23.27 -18.60 11.54
CA LYS A 237 24.68 -18.24 11.78
C LYS A 237 24.85 -17.44 13.07
N THR A 238 23.89 -16.57 13.42
CA THR A 238 23.92 -15.86 14.71
C THR A 238 23.76 -16.83 15.89
N ALA A 239 22.92 -17.86 15.77
CA ALA A 239 22.80 -18.89 16.80
C ALA A 239 24.13 -19.62 17.05
N VAL A 240 24.89 -19.95 15.99
CA VAL A 240 26.21 -20.56 16.12
C VAL A 240 27.19 -19.61 16.81
N LEU A 241 27.27 -18.35 16.37
CA LEU A 241 28.14 -17.35 17.01
C LEU A 241 27.80 -17.12 18.48
N VAL A 242 26.52 -17.12 18.84
CA VAL A 242 26.08 -17.00 20.23
C VAL A 242 26.58 -18.19 21.05
N GLU A 243 26.50 -19.41 20.53
CA GLU A 243 27.05 -20.59 21.23
C GLU A 243 28.57 -20.54 21.36
N GLU A 244 29.30 -20.10 20.33
CA GLU A 244 30.76 -19.90 20.41
C GLU A 244 31.15 -18.83 21.45
N ARG A 245 30.42 -17.70 21.48
CA ARG A 245 30.65 -16.64 22.47
C ARG A 245 30.33 -17.14 23.89
N ARG A 246 29.25 -17.92 24.06
CA ARG A 246 28.91 -18.57 25.34
C ARG A 246 30.00 -19.53 25.80
N GLN A 247 30.59 -20.30 24.89
CA GLN A 247 31.71 -21.19 25.23
C GLN A 247 32.95 -20.39 25.69
N LYS A 248 33.29 -19.31 24.98
CA LYS A 248 34.40 -18.40 25.37
C LYS A 248 34.17 -17.76 26.74
N VAL A 249 32.93 -17.34 27.04
CA VAL A 249 32.58 -16.81 28.36
C VAL A 249 32.78 -17.86 29.46
N ARG A 250 32.30 -19.10 29.25
CA ARG A 250 32.51 -20.19 30.21
C ARG A 250 34.00 -20.51 30.43
N GLU A 251 34.81 -20.44 29.37
CA GLU A 251 36.25 -20.65 29.48
C GLU A 251 36.93 -19.53 30.28
N LEU A 252 36.57 -18.27 29.99
CA LEU A 252 37.07 -17.12 30.75
C LEU A 252 36.61 -17.16 32.21
N GLU A 253 35.36 -17.54 32.49
CA GLU A 253 34.87 -17.76 33.85
C GLU A 253 35.70 -18.83 34.57
N ARG A 254 36.05 -19.93 33.90
CA ARG A 254 36.93 -20.96 34.47
C ARG A 254 38.33 -20.42 34.76
N GLN A 255 38.88 -19.60 33.87
CA GLN A 255 40.19 -18.96 34.07
C GLN A 255 40.14 -17.96 35.24
N VAL A 256 39.08 -17.17 35.35
CA VAL A 256 38.86 -16.24 36.46
C VAL A 256 38.72 -17.00 37.77
N GLU A 257 37.96 -18.10 37.80
CA GLU A 257 37.83 -18.94 38.99
C GLU A 257 39.20 -19.52 39.41
N GLN A 258 39.97 -20.06 38.45
CA GLN A 258 41.32 -20.55 38.70
C GLN A 258 42.24 -19.46 39.25
N LEU A 259 42.29 -18.29 38.62
CA LEU A 259 43.10 -17.17 39.08
C LEU A 259 42.64 -16.63 40.43
N SER A 260 41.32 -16.59 40.67
CA SER A 260 40.74 -16.17 41.94
C SER A 260 41.10 -17.12 43.08
N SER A 261 41.26 -18.42 42.81
CA SER A 261 41.71 -19.41 43.79
C SER A 261 43.22 -19.32 44.09
N LEU A 262 44.03 -18.88 43.13
CA LEU A 262 45.47 -18.70 43.28
C LEU A 262 45.83 -17.34 43.91
N ALA A 263 45.03 -16.31 43.67
CA ALA A 263 45.21 -14.97 44.22
C ALA A 263 45.38 -14.94 45.75
N PRO A 264 44.55 -15.59 46.59
CA PRO A 264 44.74 -15.56 48.04
C PRO A 264 45.99 -16.31 48.49
N ARG A 265 46.39 -17.37 47.79
CA ARG A 265 47.64 -18.09 48.10
C ARG A 265 48.85 -17.20 47.86
N LYS A 266 48.89 -16.55 46.70
CA LYS A 266 49.96 -15.59 46.37
C LYS A 266 49.94 -14.35 47.28
N ARG A 267 48.77 -13.87 47.69
CA ARG A 267 48.66 -12.80 48.71
C ARG A 267 49.25 -13.23 50.04
N LYS A 268 48.94 -14.44 50.53
CA LYS A 268 49.53 -14.98 51.77
C LYS A 268 51.05 -15.17 51.68
N GLU A 269 51.55 -15.65 50.54
CA GLU A 269 53.00 -15.73 50.29
C GLU A 269 53.66 -14.35 50.31
N MET A 270 53.05 -13.34 49.67
CA MET A 270 53.52 -11.96 49.68
C MET A 270 53.50 -11.36 51.09
N GLU A 271 52.44 -11.57 51.86
CA GLU A 271 52.35 -11.13 53.27
C GLU A 271 53.44 -11.77 54.13
N ARG A 272 53.69 -13.08 53.96
CA ARG A 272 54.78 -13.79 54.66
C ARG A 272 56.15 -13.21 54.30
N LEU A 273 56.43 -13.03 53.00
CA LEU A 273 57.69 -12.42 52.56
C LEU A 273 57.83 -10.98 53.07
N GLN A 274 56.74 -10.21 53.12
CA GLN A 274 56.73 -8.86 53.70
C GLN A 274 57.06 -8.89 55.21
N MET A 275 56.53 -9.86 55.95
CA MET A 275 56.88 -10.08 57.37
C MET A 275 58.36 -10.47 57.53
N GLU A 276 58.89 -11.33 56.65
CA GLU A 276 60.30 -11.72 56.66
C GLU A 276 61.21 -10.52 56.32
N VAL A 277 60.85 -9.71 55.33
CA VAL A 277 61.58 -8.48 54.95
C VAL A 277 61.56 -7.45 56.07
N THR A 278 60.41 -7.22 56.71
CA THR A 278 60.30 -6.27 57.83
C THR A 278 61.10 -6.76 59.05
N ALA A 279 61.10 -8.05 59.35
CA ALA A 279 61.94 -8.63 60.40
C ALA A 279 63.45 -8.53 60.07
N LEU A 280 63.85 -8.78 58.82
CA LEU A 280 65.23 -8.60 58.37
C LEU A 280 65.65 -7.12 58.39
N ALA A 281 64.75 -6.20 58.03
CA ALA A 281 64.98 -4.77 58.13
C ALA A 281 65.16 -4.33 59.59
N ALA A 282 64.36 -4.85 60.52
CA ALA A 282 64.52 -4.61 61.96
C ALA A 282 65.85 -5.17 62.50
N LYS A 283 66.22 -6.40 62.12
CA LYS A 283 67.53 -6.99 62.45
C LYS A 283 68.69 -6.16 61.90
N ARG A 284 68.59 -5.72 60.64
CA ARG A 284 69.59 -4.82 60.02
C ARG A 284 69.68 -3.50 60.78
N ALA A 285 68.55 -2.90 61.17
CA ALA A 285 68.51 -1.69 61.96
C ALA A 285 69.19 -1.88 63.33
N GLN A 286 68.88 -2.96 64.06
CA GLN A 286 69.50 -3.32 65.33
C GLN A 286 71.02 -3.54 65.21
N VAL A 287 71.47 -4.32 64.22
CA VAL A 287 72.90 -4.54 63.98
C VAL A 287 73.60 -3.24 63.59
N SER A 288 72.97 -2.42 62.75
CA SER A 288 73.54 -1.11 62.38
C SER A 288 73.61 -0.15 63.56
N ALA A 289 72.63 -0.18 64.47
CA ALA A 289 72.64 0.58 65.71
C ALA A 289 73.74 0.08 66.65
N ALA A 290 73.84 -1.23 66.86
CA ALA A 290 74.91 -1.84 67.64
C ALA A 290 76.31 -1.53 67.07
N ALA A 291 76.46 -1.55 65.74
CA ALA A 291 77.71 -1.17 65.07
C ALA A 291 78.02 0.33 65.24
N ARG A 292 77.02 1.21 65.14
CA ARG A 292 77.17 2.64 65.42
C ARG A 292 77.52 2.90 66.89
N GLU A 293 76.90 2.19 67.82
CA GLU A 293 77.25 2.28 69.24
C GLU A 293 78.65 1.74 69.54
N ALA A 294 79.06 0.64 68.91
CA ALA A 294 80.42 0.11 69.02
C ALA A 294 81.45 1.09 68.44
N LYS A 295 81.14 1.72 67.30
CA LYS A 295 81.96 2.80 66.74
C LYS A 295 82.02 4.00 67.69
N ARG A 296 80.89 4.43 68.26
CA ARG A 296 80.85 5.48 69.28
C ARG A 296 81.62 5.11 70.55
N ARG A 297 81.57 3.85 71.00
CA ARG A 297 82.39 3.35 72.11
C ARG A 297 83.89 3.39 71.77
N ARG A 298 84.28 3.05 70.54
CA ARG A 298 85.67 3.18 70.08
C ARG A 298 86.12 4.63 69.98
N GLU A 299 85.29 5.51 69.41
CA GLU A 299 85.58 6.95 69.33
C GLU A 299 85.65 7.58 70.73
N ASN A 300 84.75 7.20 71.65
CA ASN A 300 84.82 7.64 73.04
C ASN A 300 86.03 7.04 73.78
N ALA A 301 86.45 5.81 73.46
CA ALA A 301 87.69 5.22 73.99
C ALA A 301 88.94 5.90 73.41
N GLN A 302 88.91 6.33 72.13
CA GLN A 302 89.99 7.10 71.50
C GLN A 302 90.06 8.52 72.07
N LYS A 303 88.92 9.18 72.30
CA LYS A 303 88.84 10.46 73.02
C LYS A 303 89.20 10.33 74.51
N ALA A 304 88.97 9.18 75.13
CA ALA A 304 89.51 8.85 76.45
C ALA A 304 91.02 8.57 76.42
N GLY A 305 91.58 8.20 75.26
CA GLY A 305 93.02 8.15 75.02
C GLY A 305 93.66 9.54 74.95
N GLU A 306 92.94 10.55 74.46
CA GLU A 306 93.38 11.96 74.48
C GLU A 306 93.42 12.55 75.91
N THR A 307 92.66 11.99 76.86
CA THR A 307 92.74 12.42 78.27
C THR A 307 94.04 11.96 78.96
N TYR A 308 94.68 10.89 78.46
CA TYR A 308 96.04 10.54 78.85
C TYR A 308 97.05 11.53 78.27
N ASP A 309 96.84 12.00 77.03
CA ASP A 309 97.72 12.97 76.39
C ASP A 309 97.60 14.39 77.01
N GLU A 310 96.41 14.79 77.46
CA GLU A 310 96.21 16.00 78.27
C GLU A 310 96.85 15.87 79.68
N MET A 311 96.79 14.69 80.30
CA MET A 311 97.52 14.45 81.56
C MET A 311 99.04 14.46 81.36
N GLU A 312 99.54 13.91 80.26
CA GLU A 312 100.97 13.99 79.92
C GLU A 312 101.40 15.41 79.56
N ALA A 313 100.56 16.19 78.87
CA ALA A 313 100.84 17.60 78.56
C ALA A 313 100.89 18.46 79.83
N LYS A 314 99.98 18.22 80.79
CA LYS A 314 100.05 18.85 82.12
C LYS A 314 101.30 18.39 82.87
N GLY A 315 101.68 17.12 82.81
CA GLY A 315 102.92 16.62 83.40
C GLY A 315 104.18 17.26 82.79
N ARG A 316 104.21 17.45 81.47
CA ARG A 316 105.28 18.15 80.75
C ARG A 316 105.33 19.64 81.13
N TRP A 317 104.19 20.31 81.26
CA TRP A 317 104.10 21.70 81.70
C TRP A 317 104.54 21.88 83.15
N TYR A 318 104.10 21.01 84.07
CA TYR A 318 104.53 21.05 85.46
C TYR A 318 106.05 20.86 85.57
N ARG A 319 106.64 19.89 84.87
CA ARG A 319 108.11 19.72 84.82
C ARG A 319 108.83 20.93 84.23
N ALA A 320 108.30 21.53 83.17
CA ALA A 320 108.90 22.73 82.56
C ALA A 320 108.77 23.96 83.48
N SER A 321 107.65 24.11 84.18
CA SER A 321 107.44 25.17 85.18
C SER A 321 108.33 24.98 86.41
N GLU A 322 108.56 23.73 86.82
CA GLU A 322 109.49 23.36 87.89
C GLU A 322 110.93 23.68 87.48
N ALA A 323 111.31 23.38 86.23
CA ALA A 323 112.62 23.74 85.69
C ALA A 323 112.82 25.27 85.60
N ALA A 324 111.83 26.01 85.10
CA ALA A 324 111.90 27.47 85.00
C ALA A 324 111.90 28.17 86.38
N LEU A 325 111.14 27.66 87.35
CA LEU A 325 111.17 28.16 88.73
C LEU A 325 112.50 27.83 89.41
N ARG A 326 113.10 26.66 89.17
CA ARG A 326 114.46 26.35 89.64
C ARG A 326 115.50 27.31 89.06
N GLU A 327 115.38 27.67 87.78
CA GLU A 327 116.28 28.60 87.10
C GLU A 327 116.17 30.04 87.63
N MET A 328 114.94 30.54 87.89
CA MET A 328 114.74 31.88 88.47
C MET A 328 115.10 32.00 89.95
N LEU A 329 115.00 30.91 90.72
CA LEU A 329 115.36 30.90 92.15
C LEU A 329 116.86 30.61 92.39
N GLY A 330 117.66 30.43 91.34
CA GLY A 330 119.11 30.23 91.47
C GLY A 330 119.49 28.94 92.23
N LEU A 331 118.56 27.99 92.34
CA LEU A 331 118.76 26.72 93.02
C LEU A 331 119.30 25.71 92.02
N LYS A 332 120.63 25.69 91.93
CA LYS A 332 121.38 24.81 91.04
C LYS A 332 121.71 23.51 91.79
N GLU A 333 120.88 22.48 91.60
CA GLU A 333 121.24 21.05 91.61
C GLU A 333 120.31 20.28 90.68
#